data_AF-A0A1V0AK40-F1
#
_entry.id   AF-A0A1V0AK40-F1
#
_cell.length_a   1.000
_cell.length_b   1.000
_cell.length_c   1.000
_cell.angle_alpha   90.00
_cell.angle_beta   90.00
_cell.angle_gamma   90.00
#
_symmetry.space_group_name_H-M   'P 1'
#
loop_
_entity.id
_entity.type
_entity.pdbx_description
1 polymer ?
#
loop_
_entity_poly.entity_id
_entity_poly.type
_entity_poly.pdbx_seq_one_letter_code
_entity_poly.pdbx_strand_id
1 'polypeptide(L)'
;MDLSFDIARLLEDLDQVKATAWKEIRIVSGDGLGDYATKLDWRTVPLRSIGGDGDRGDAGGPDLADFADTPWLARLPHLAEVLKAIPARLASVRLMALGPGARTPLHSDTKVGLPWGSVRLHVPIVTMPEATLTIAGEVHCWPPGTVWYADFTRGHMVENTGTDVRVHLVIDSLVTPALLALFPPVFHGAAVHRSTIFEPEAAPLGRDALERLRCRFTLPESFRSWEEPEGAFLEDQPGVPASVDRHAGGLGLYVNGEPVYGLVHRGAGEFRFAGWTGERTVQVRHDEAGSTQVVLRTRAGDRTFSRTLDAQALSPVGGAR
;
A
#
# COMPACT_ATOMS: atom_id res chain seq x y z
N MET A 1 15.40 7.43 -11.84
CA MET A 1 15.36 6.04 -12.36
C MET A 1 15.56 6.12 -13.87
N ASP A 2 15.97 5.02 -14.52
CA ASP A 2 16.19 5.01 -15.97
C ASP A 2 14.87 4.81 -16.75
N LEU A 3 13.93 5.74 -16.57
CA LEU A 3 12.63 5.78 -17.23
C LEU A 3 12.23 7.24 -17.48
N SER A 4 11.79 7.52 -18.71
CA SER A 4 11.18 8.79 -19.11
C SER A 4 10.01 8.57 -20.05
N PHE A 5 9.07 9.51 -20.06
CA PHE A 5 7.82 9.46 -20.80
C PHE A 5 7.60 10.77 -21.57
N ASP A 6 6.93 10.65 -22.71
CA ASP A 6 6.58 11.81 -23.54
C ASP A 6 5.58 12.71 -22.82
N ILE A 7 6.04 13.90 -22.44
CA ILE A 7 5.24 14.84 -21.66
C ILE A 7 4.00 15.33 -22.41
N ALA A 8 4.06 15.49 -23.74
CA ALA A 8 2.93 15.96 -24.52
C ALA A 8 1.75 14.97 -24.40
N ARG A 9 2.04 13.67 -24.48
CA ARG A 9 1.05 12.59 -24.32
C ARG A 9 0.46 12.54 -22.90
N LEU A 10 1.28 12.80 -21.86
CA LEU A 10 0.76 12.84 -20.49
C LEU A 10 -0.15 14.05 -20.25
N LEU A 11 0.12 15.18 -20.90
CA LEU A 11 -0.73 16.37 -20.85
C LEU A 11 -2.06 16.14 -21.59
N GLU A 12 -2.05 15.45 -22.72
CA GLU A 12 -3.28 15.06 -23.44
C GLU A 12 -4.24 14.26 -22.54
N ASP A 13 -3.72 13.32 -21.76
CA ASP A 13 -4.49 12.58 -20.76
C ASP A 13 -4.98 13.50 -19.64
N LEU A 14 -4.11 14.36 -19.11
CA LEU A 14 -4.46 15.29 -18.02
C LEU A 14 -5.62 16.22 -18.43
N ASP A 15 -5.66 16.68 -19.67
CA ASP A 15 -6.73 17.53 -20.22
C ASP A 15 -8.10 16.82 -20.25
N GLN A 16 -8.13 15.48 -20.27
CA GLN A 16 -9.37 14.70 -20.21
C GLN A 16 -9.97 14.59 -18.79
N VAL A 17 -9.19 14.96 -17.77
CA VAL A 17 -9.59 14.86 -16.36
C VAL A 17 -10.53 16.00 -16.01
N LYS A 18 -11.83 15.68 -15.97
CA LYS A 18 -12.89 16.64 -15.63
C LYS A 18 -12.67 17.23 -14.24
N ALA A 19 -13.04 18.50 -14.06
CA ALA A 19 -12.98 19.19 -12.77
C ALA A 19 -13.65 18.40 -11.62
N THR A 20 -14.76 17.70 -11.90
CA THR A 20 -15.51 16.90 -10.92
C THR A 20 -14.78 15.63 -10.46
N ALA A 21 -13.74 15.19 -11.17
CA ALA A 21 -12.92 14.04 -10.79
C ALA A 21 -11.96 14.39 -9.65
N TRP A 22 -11.53 15.65 -9.55
CA TRP A 22 -10.62 16.13 -8.52
C TRP A 22 -11.32 16.20 -7.18
N LYS A 23 -10.79 15.47 -6.20
CA LYS A 23 -11.27 15.44 -4.82
C LYS A 23 -10.25 16.07 -3.88
N GLU A 24 -10.71 16.67 -2.80
CA GLU A 24 -9.81 17.09 -1.71
C GLU A 24 -9.10 15.88 -1.12
N ILE A 25 -7.82 16.06 -0.75
CA ILE A 25 -7.06 15.00 -0.09
C ILE A 25 -7.50 14.85 1.36
N ARG A 26 -7.77 13.60 1.75
CA ARG A 26 -7.97 13.21 3.13
C ARG A 26 -6.62 12.92 3.76
N ILE A 27 -6.34 13.52 4.90
CA ILE A 27 -5.15 13.19 5.69
C ILE A 27 -5.49 11.91 6.46
N VAL A 28 -4.71 10.86 6.30
CA VAL A 28 -4.89 9.60 7.06
C VAL A 28 -4.01 9.66 8.31
N SER A 29 -4.59 9.45 9.48
CA SER A 29 -3.90 9.29 10.76
C SER A 29 -4.26 7.94 11.38
N GLY A 30 -3.54 7.46 12.40
CA GLY A 30 -3.66 6.10 12.93
C GLY A 30 -5.03 5.64 13.38
N ASP A 31 -5.91 6.58 13.72
CA ASP A 31 -7.28 6.32 14.15
C ASP A 31 -8.27 6.21 12.98
N GLY A 32 -7.83 6.32 11.71
CA GLY A 32 -8.64 6.16 10.51
C GLY A 32 -8.45 7.26 9.45
N LEU A 33 -9.46 7.43 8.57
CA LEU A 33 -9.53 8.57 7.66
C LEU A 33 -9.66 9.85 8.49
N GLY A 34 -8.60 10.64 8.59
CA GLY A 34 -8.57 11.90 9.31
C GLY A 34 -9.23 13.05 8.53
N ASP A 35 -9.12 14.26 9.09
CA ASP A 35 -9.69 15.46 8.51
C ASP A 35 -9.18 15.72 7.08
N TYR A 36 -10.03 16.29 6.24
CA TYR A 36 -9.61 16.81 4.94
C TYR A 36 -8.51 17.85 5.15
N ALA A 37 -7.59 17.95 4.19
CA ALA A 37 -6.63 19.05 4.09
C ALA A 37 -7.32 20.39 3.72
N THR A 38 -8.46 20.71 4.35
CA THR A 38 -9.43 21.78 4.04
C THR A 38 -8.85 23.19 3.88
N LYS A 39 -7.60 23.41 4.29
CA LYS A 39 -6.91 24.71 4.18
C LYS A 39 -5.88 24.78 3.05
N LEU A 40 -5.72 23.71 2.25
CA LEU A 40 -4.74 23.62 1.17
C LEU A 40 -5.47 23.31 -0.14
N ASP A 41 -5.15 24.03 -1.22
CA ASP A 41 -5.55 23.60 -2.57
C ASP A 41 -4.72 22.37 -2.96
N TRP A 42 -5.13 21.22 -2.43
CA TRP A 42 -4.47 19.95 -2.63
C TRP A 42 -5.50 18.89 -2.99
N ARG A 43 -5.46 18.48 -4.26
CA ARG A 43 -6.50 17.64 -4.90
C ARG A 43 -5.92 16.37 -5.47
N THR A 44 -6.75 15.33 -5.54
CA THR A 44 -6.38 14.01 -6.05
C THR A 44 -7.41 13.45 -7.02
N VAL A 45 -6.94 12.66 -7.99
CA VAL A 45 -7.77 11.75 -8.80
C VAL A 45 -7.20 10.34 -8.68
N PRO A 46 -7.93 9.39 -8.09
CA PRO A 46 -7.45 8.02 -7.95
C PRO A 46 -7.58 7.29 -9.28
N LEU A 47 -6.45 6.82 -9.81
CA LEU A 47 -6.37 5.94 -10.99
C LEU A 47 -6.32 4.47 -10.59
N ARG A 48 -5.78 4.18 -9.41
CA ARG A 48 -5.89 2.89 -8.71
C ARG A 48 -6.15 3.13 -7.22
N SER A 49 -7.08 2.38 -6.66
CA SER A 49 -7.49 2.48 -5.25
C SER A 49 -8.01 1.12 -4.78
N ILE A 50 -8.27 0.98 -3.49
CA ILE A 50 -8.87 -0.23 -2.93
C ILE A 50 -10.22 -0.49 -3.62
N GLY A 51 -10.38 -1.71 -4.14
CA GLY A 51 -11.59 -2.12 -4.86
C GLY A 51 -11.83 -1.40 -6.20
N GLY A 52 -10.92 -0.53 -6.65
CA GLY A 52 -11.12 0.28 -7.85
C GLY A 52 -12.12 1.42 -7.66
N ASP A 53 -12.34 1.85 -6.42
CA ASP A 53 -13.22 2.96 -6.09
C ASP A 53 -12.70 4.30 -6.64
N GLY A 54 -13.42 4.88 -7.58
CA GLY A 54 -13.09 6.14 -8.24
C GLY A 54 -13.22 7.38 -7.37
N ASP A 55 -13.78 7.26 -6.16
CA ASP A 55 -13.89 8.34 -5.18
C ASP A 55 -12.88 8.21 -4.02
N ARG A 56 -12.13 7.09 -3.95
CA ARG A 56 -11.15 6.83 -2.90
C ARG A 56 -9.77 7.39 -3.22
N GLY A 57 -9.49 8.61 -2.77
CA GLY A 57 -8.26 9.36 -3.04
C GLY A 57 -7.09 9.15 -2.06
N ASP A 58 -7.25 8.35 -1.01
CA ASP A 58 -6.20 8.04 -0.04
C ASP A 58 -5.12 7.07 -0.58
N ALA A 59 -4.05 6.89 0.19
CA ALA A 59 -2.96 5.96 -0.15
C ALA A 59 -3.35 4.47 -0.01
N GLY A 60 -4.57 4.19 0.44
CA GLY A 60 -5.03 2.86 0.79
C GLY A 60 -4.60 2.44 2.20
N GLY A 61 -4.72 1.13 2.43
CA GLY A 61 -4.62 0.52 3.75
C GLY A 61 -5.10 -0.92 3.68
N PRO A 62 -4.84 -1.73 4.73
CA PRO A 62 -5.45 -3.04 4.88
C PRO A 62 -6.98 -2.90 4.81
N ASP A 63 -7.62 -3.69 3.94
CA ASP A 63 -9.05 -3.58 3.66
C ASP A 63 -9.65 -4.95 3.28
N LEU A 64 -10.95 -4.99 3.02
CA LEU A 64 -11.67 -6.17 2.54
C LEU A 64 -11.34 -6.53 1.08
N ALA A 65 -10.83 -5.57 0.31
CA ALA A 65 -10.47 -5.71 -1.09
C ALA A 65 -9.02 -5.25 -1.33
N ASP A 66 -8.40 -5.76 -2.40
CA ASP A 66 -7.08 -5.29 -2.84
C ASP A 66 -7.21 -4.12 -3.83
N PHE A 67 -6.09 -3.51 -4.21
CA PHE A 67 -6.07 -2.43 -5.19
C PHE A 67 -6.49 -2.88 -6.58
N ALA A 68 -7.33 -2.08 -7.24
CA ALA A 68 -7.74 -2.26 -8.63
C ALA A 68 -7.77 -0.91 -9.38
N ASP A 69 -7.84 -0.99 -10.71
CA ASP A 69 -7.97 0.19 -11.57
C ASP A 69 -9.32 0.85 -11.35
N THR A 70 -9.34 2.17 -11.24
CA THR A 70 -10.58 2.94 -11.19
C THR A 70 -11.12 3.18 -12.60
N PRO A 71 -12.40 3.53 -12.75
CA PRO A 71 -12.96 3.92 -14.04
C PRO A 71 -12.24 5.10 -14.72
N TRP A 72 -11.49 5.92 -13.97
CA TRP A 72 -10.73 7.03 -14.52
C TRP A 72 -9.58 6.56 -15.42
N LEU A 73 -8.85 5.51 -15.02
CA LEU A 73 -7.66 5.04 -15.76
C LEU A 73 -8.02 4.56 -17.18
N ALA A 74 -9.20 3.98 -17.37
CA ALA A 74 -9.66 3.52 -18.69
C ALA A 74 -9.77 4.65 -19.73
N ARG A 75 -9.80 5.91 -19.29
CA ARG A 75 -9.89 7.11 -20.14
C ARG A 75 -8.54 7.79 -20.37
N LEU A 76 -7.46 7.26 -19.77
CA LEU A 76 -6.14 7.88 -19.71
C LEU A 76 -5.07 6.88 -20.23
N PRO A 77 -5.05 6.59 -21.54
CA PRO A 77 -4.19 5.56 -22.13
C PRO A 77 -2.69 5.80 -21.93
N HIS A 78 -2.24 7.06 -21.92
CA HIS A 78 -0.82 7.40 -21.76
C HIS A 78 -0.36 7.21 -20.31
N LEU A 79 -1.19 7.57 -19.33
CA LEU A 79 -0.95 7.25 -17.92
C LEU A 79 -1.00 5.73 -17.70
N ALA A 80 -1.89 5.00 -18.37
CA ALA A 80 -1.89 3.54 -18.33
C ALA A 80 -0.60 2.91 -18.91
N GLU A 81 0.02 3.51 -19.93
CA GLU A 81 1.35 3.10 -20.44
C GLU A 81 2.44 3.31 -19.37
N VAL A 82 2.42 4.43 -18.64
CA VAL A 82 3.35 4.67 -17.51
C VAL A 82 3.22 3.57 -16.47
N LEU A 83 1.99 3.19 -16.09
CA LEU A 83 1.76 2.15 -15.09
C LEU A 83 2.27 0.78 -15.53
N LYS A 84 2.12 0.44 -16.81
CA LYS A 84 2.62 -0.83 -17.39
C LYS A 84 4.15 -0.91 -17.41
N ALA A 85 4.85 0.24 -17.44
CA ALA A 85 6.30 0.29 -17.43
C ALA A 85 6.92 0.02 -16.05
N ILE A 86 6.13 0.02 -14.97
CA ILE A 86 6.60 -0.28 -13.61
C ILE A 86 6.47 -1.79 -13.37
N PRO A 87 7.59 -2.55 -13.26
CA PRO A 87 7.59 -4.01 -13.19
C PRO A 87 7.28 -4.52 -11.78
N ALA A 88 6.16 -4.07 -11.21
CA ALA A 88 5.70 -4.45 -9.89
C ALA A 88 4.17 -4.40 -9.78
N ARG A 89 3.62 -5.09 -8.79
CA ARG A 89 2.22 -4.93 -8.43
C ARG A 89 2.00 -3.52 -7.88
N LEU A 90 1.12 -2.76 -8.54
CA LEU A 90 0.77 -1.41 -8.14
C LEU A 90 -0.26 -1.44 -7.01
N ALA A 91 -0.04 -0.56 -6.03
CA ALA A 91 -0.97 -0.25 -4.96
C ALA A 91 -1.82 0.97 -5.38
N SER A 92 -1.82 2.03 -4.58
CA SER A 92 -2.51 3.29 -4.93
C SER A 92 -1.79 4.00 -6.07
N VAL A 93 -2.56 4.56 -7.01
CA VAL A 93 -2.04 5.42 -8.08
C VAL A 93 -2.94 6.62 -8.20
N ARG A 94 -2.35 7.82 -8.12
CA ARG A 94 -3.10 9.07 -7.97
C ARG A 94 -2.46 10.19 -8.78
N LEU A 95 -3.26 10.96 -9.51
CA LEU A 95 -2.84 12.30 -9.92
C LEU A 95 -2.98 13.21 -8.71
N MET A 96 -1.93 13.92 -8.32
CA MET A 96 -1.92 14.82 -7.17
C MET A 96 -1.60 16.26 -7.61
N ALA A 97 -2.59 17.13 -7.50
CA ALA A 97 -2.53 18.54 -7.86
C ALA A 97 -2.32 19.41 -6.62
N LEU A 98 -1.31 20.28 -6.65
CA LEU A 98 -1.03 21.27 -5.61
C LEU A 98 -1.16 22.68 -6.22
N GLY A 99 -2.14 23.44 -5.74
CA GLY A 99 -2.46 24.76 -6.27
C GLY A 99 -1.46 25.85 -5.87
N PRO A 100 -1.57 27.04 -6.50
CA PRO A 100 -0.76 28.22 -6.17
C PRO A 100 -0.84 28.59 -4.68
N GLY A 101 0.31 28.85 -4.08
CA GLY A 101 0.46 29.23 -2.67
C GLY A 101 0.24 28.09 -1.66
N ALA A 102 -0.07 26.87 -2.12
CA ALA A 102 -0.29 25.74 -1.22
C ALA A 102 1.03 25.16 -0.71
N ARG A 103 1.04 24.81 0.58
CA ARG A 103 2.20 24.25 1.29
C ARG A 103 1.76 23.17 2.26
N THR A 104 2.27 21.95 2.11
CA THR A 104 1.97 20.88 3.07
C THR A 104 2.67 21.17 4.40
N PRO A 105 2.16 20.67 5.55
CA PRO A 105 2.96 20.63 6.77
C PRO A 105 4.21 19.77 6.58
N LEU A 106 5.24 19.98 7.41
CA LEU A 106 6.35 19.05 7.52
C LEU A 106 5.84 17.74 8.11
N HIS A 107 6.02 16.62 7.42
CA HIS A 107 5.53 15.31 7.84
C HIS A 107 6.45 14.17 7.36
N SER A 108 6.18 12.98 7.87
CA SER A 108 6.83 11.73 7.47
C SER A 108 5.74 10.72 7.14
N ASP A 109 5.90 9.98 6.04
CA ASP A 109 4.96 8.93 5.66
C ASP A 109 5.22 7.66 6.49
N THR A 110 4.15 7.10 7.06
CA THR A 110 4.22 5.88 7.86
C THR A 110 4.37 4.65 6.97
N LYS A 111 5.45 3.89 7.18
CA LYS A 111 5.67 2.57 6.56
C LYS A 111 5.63 2.56 5.02
N VAL A 112 6.06 3.66 4.40
CA VAL A 112 6.26 3.77 2.93
C VAL A 112 7.75 3.70 2.62
N GLY A 113 8.25 2.53 2.22
CA GLY A 113 9.67 2.34 1.90
C GLY A 113 10.10 0.88 1.82
N LEU A 114 11.31 0.66 1.31
CA LEU A 114 11.89 -0.68 1.10
C LEU A 114 11.79 -1.60 2.33
N PRO A 115 12.04 -1.12 3.57
CA PRO A 115 11.90 -1.95 4.76
C PRO A 115 10.49 -2.51 5.01
N TRP A 116 9.45 -1.86 4.48
CA TRP A 116 8.05 -2.29 4.59
C TRP A 116 7.48 -2.80 3.25
N GLY A 117 8.33 -2.99 2.24
CA GLY A 117 7.94 -3.63 0.98
C GLY A 117 7.07 -2.79 0.06
N SER A 118 7.13 -1.46 0.22
CA SER A 118 6.50 -0.50 -0.69
C SER A 118 7.51 0.54 -1.18
N VAL A 119 7.23 1.15 -2.32
CA VAL A 119 7.88 2.40 -2.74
C VAL A 119 6.82 3.37 -3.24
N ARG A 120 7.10 4.66 -3.07
CA ARG A 120 6.32 5.76 -3.64
C ARG A 120 7.14 6.42 -4.74
N LEU A 121 6.68 6.26 -5.97
CA LEU A 121 7.29 6.85 -7.15
C LEU A 121 6.50 8.08 -7.57
N HIS A 122 7.19 9.06 -8.14
CA HIS A 122 6.59 10.24 -8.72
C HIS A 122 6.99 10.39 -10.19
N VAL A 123 6.01 10.73 -11.02
CA VAL A 123 6.21 11.20 -12.38
C VAL A 123 5.62 12.61 -12.48
N PRO A 124 6.47 13.66 -12.47
CA PRO A 124 5.98 15.03 -12.65
C PRO A 124 5.36 15.20 -14.03
N ILE A 125 4.17 15.80 -14.11
CA ILE A 125 3.49 16.12 -15.37
C ILE A 125 3.53 17.64 -15.56
N VAL A 126 2.95 18.39 -14.63
CA VAL A 126 3.05 19.85 -14.58
C VAL A 126 3.90 20.21 -13.37
N THR A 127 5.02 20.88 -13.61
CA THR A 127 5.96 21.31 -12.57
C THR A 127 6.67 22.60 -13.02
N MET A 128 7.19 23.35 -12.06
CA MET A 128 7.84 24.64 -12.23
C MET A 128 8.87 24.82 -11.10
N PRO A 129 9.90 25.67 -11.27
CA PRO A 129 10.92 25.90 -10.25
C PRO A 129 10.36 26.29 -8.88
N GLU A 130 9.19 26.94 -8.84
CA GLU A 130 8.49 27.39 -7.64
C GLU A 130 7.70 26.29 -6.92
N ALA A 131 7.52 25.13 -7.56
CA ALA A 131 6.94 23.94 -6.94
C ALA A 131 8.02 22.94 -6.54
N THR A 132 8.27 22.86 -5.24
CA THR A 132 9.42 22.16 -4.68
C THR A 132 9.03 21.10 -3.66
N LEU A 133 9.85 20.06 -3.58
CA LEU A 133 9.90 19.10 -2.48
C LEU A 133 11.14 19.42 -1.65
N THR A 134 10.94 19.78 -0.38
CA THR A 134 12.01 19.81 0.59
C THR A 134 12.01 18.49 1.34
N ILE A 135 13.10 17.74 1.27
CA ILE A 135 13.30 16.51 2.01
C ILE A 135 14.75 16.47 2.45
N ALA A 136 15.05 15.97 3.65
CA ALA A 136 16.43 15.87 4.13
C ALA A 136 17.21 17.20 4.27
N GLY A 137 16.53 18.34 4.23
CA GLY A 137 17.18 19.66 4.15
C GLY A 137 17.61 20.06 2.74
N GLU A 138 17.32 19.24 1.73
CA GLU A 138 17.57 19.51 0.32
C GLU A 138 16.26 19.89 -0.37
N VAL A 139 16.35 20.85 -1.31
CA VAL A 139 15.22 21.31 -2.12
C VAL A 139 15.33 20.70 -3.51
N HIS A 140 14.26 20.06 -3.97
CA HIS A 140 14.20 19.41 -5.26
C HIS A 140 13.02 19.94 -6.08
N CYS A 141 13.27 20.17 -7.38
CA CYS A 141 12.25 20.29 -8.41
C CYS A 141 12.54 19.20 -9.44
N TRP A 142 11.64 18.23 -9.56
CA TRP A 142 11.82 17.08 -10.43
C TRP A 142 11.35 17.39 -11.86
N PRO A 143 12.12 17.05 -12.91
CA PRO A 143 11.75 17.34 -14.29
C PRO A 143 10.49 16.62 -14.76
N PRO A 144 9.68 17.23 -15.64
CA PRO A 144 8.51 16.59 -16.22
C PRO A 144 8.84 15.32 -17.00
N GLY A 145 7.95 14.33 -16.96
CA GLY A 145 8.06 13.07 -17.69
C GLY A 145 9.10 12.09 -17.14
N THR A 146 9.78 12.38 -16.03
CA THR A 146 10.83 11.50 -15.46
C THR A 146 10.38 10.80 -14.19
N VAL A 147 10.94 9.62 -13.89
CA VAL A 147 10.55 8.82 -12.70
C VAL A 147 11.51 9.06 -11.52
N TRP A 148 10.92 9.48 -10.40
CA TRP A 148 11.61 9.82 -9.17
C TRP A 148 11.16 8.97 -7.99
N TYR A 149 12.10 8.69 -7.11
CA TYR A 149 11.90 8.07 -5.82
C TYR A 149 12.56 8.93 -4.76
N ALA A 150 11.88 9.09 -3.63
CA ALA A 150 12.45 9.61 -2.40
C ALA A 150 12.01 8.73 -1.23
N ASP A 151 12.81 8.72 -0.17
CA ASP A 151 12.44 8.07 1.09
C ASP A 151 11.53 9.00 1.89
N PHE A 152 10.22 8.90 1.67
CA PHE A 152 9.21 9.74 2.31
C PHE A 152 9.00 9.43 3.80
N THR A 153 9.67 8.41 4.36
CA THR A 153 9.73 8.25 5.82
C THR A 153 10.54 9.37 6.48
N ARG A 154 11.41 10.03 5.71
CA ARG A 154 12.12 11.22 6.14
C ARG A 154 11.18 12.44 6.13
N GLY A 155 11.41 13.33 7.08
CA GLY A 155 10.66 14.58 7.18
C GLY A 155 10.72 15.36 5.86
N HIS A 156 9.55 15.64 5.29
CA HIS A 156 9.43 16.29 4.00
C HIS A 156 8.23 17.24 3.93
N MET A 157 8.28 18.13 2.95
CA MET A 157 7.33 19.19 2.72
C MET A 157 7.25 19.50 1.23
N VAL A 158 6.05 19.67 0.70
CA VAL A 158 5.82 20.13 -0.67
C VAL A 158 5.24 21.53 -0.63
N GLU A 159 5.77 22.41 -1.46
CA GLU A 159 5.32 23.80 -1.58
C GLU A 159 5.15 24.16 -3.05
N ASN A 160 4.15 24.97 -3.36
CA ASN A 160 3.99 25.61 -4.65
C ASN A 160 3.86 27.12 -4.45
N THR A 161 4.95 27.86 -4.62
CA THR A 161 4.96 29.33 -4.55
C THR A 161 4.67 30.00 -5.89
N GLY A 162 4.42 29.20 -6.94
CA GLY A 162 4.15 29.67 -8.29
C GLY A 162 2.69 30.08 -8.50
N THR A 163 2.38 30.43 -9.76
CA THR A 163 1.03 30.87 -10.17
C THR A 163 0.19 29.79 -10.83
N ASP A 164 0.80 28.67 -11.20
CA ASP A 164 0.15 27.55 -11.87
C ASP A 164 0.00 26.33 -10.95
N VAL A 165 -0.90 25.41 -11.30
CA VAL A 165 -1.13 24.18 -10.54
C VAL A 165 -0.03 23.16 -10.88
N ARG A 166 0.69 22.67 -9.86
CA ARG A 166 1.61 21.54 -10.01
C ARG A 166 0.83 20.23 -10.01
N VAL A 167 1.14 19.31 -10.92
CA VAL A 167 0.52 17.97 -11.00
C VAL A 167 1.59 16.89 -11.15
N HIS A 168 1.64 15.93 -10.22
CA HIS A 168 2.42 14.70 -10.39
C HIS A 168 1.50 13.48 -10.40
N LEU A 169 1.86 12.48 -11.19
CA LEU A 169 1.37 11.11 -11.00
C LEU A 169 2.19 10.47 -9.87
N VAL A 170 1.51 10.02 -8.82
CA VAL A 170 2.09 9.35 -7.66
C VAL A 170 1.68 7.89 -7.70
N ILE A 171 2.67 7.00 -7.65
CA ILE A 171 2.52 5.56 -7.82
C ILE A 171 3.09 4.89 -6.57
N ASP A 172 2.21 4.38 -5.72
CA ASP A 172 2.60 3.43 -4.69
C ASP A 172 2.65 2.04 -5.32
N SER A 173 3.74 1.29 -5.12
CA SER A 173 3.87 -0.08 -5.59
C SER A 173 4.52 -0.98 -4.55
N LEU A 174 4.26 -2.28 -4.66
CA LEU A 174 5.07 -3.27 -3.97
C LEU A 174 6.46 -3.34 -4.58
N VAL A 175 7.42 -3.90 -3.85
CA VAL A 175 8.80 -3.98 -4.31
C VAL A 175 9.09 -5.34 -4.94
N THR A 176 9.70 -5.31 -6.13
CA THR A 176 10.22 -6.49 -6.84
C THR A 176 11.70 -6.27 -7.17
N PRO A 177 12.49 -7.34 -7.37
CA PRO A 177 13.86 -7.20 -7.86
C PRO A 177 13.94 -6.47 -9.20
N ALA A 178 12.97 -6.70 -10.10
CA ALA A 178 12.90 -6.03 -11.40
C ALA A 178 12.66 -4.52 -11.27
N LEU A 179 11.86 -4.09 -10.30
CA LEU A 179 11.67 -2.67 -10.01
C LEU A 179 12.95 -2.04 -9.46
N LEU A 180 13.62 -2.70 -8.51
CA LEU A 180 14.89 -2.21 -7.97
C LEU A 180 15.98 -2.09 -9.04
N ALA A 181 15.97 -2.93 -10.07
CA ALA A 181 16.93 -2.82 -11.18
C ALA A 181 16.81 -1.51 -12.00
N LEU A 182 15.70 -0.77 -11.85
CA LEU A 182 15.51 0.56 -12.45
C LEU A 182 16.09 1.71 -11.59
N PHE A 183 16.49 1.42 -10.36
CA PHE A 183 17.06 2.38 -9.43
C PHE A 183 18.57 2.56 -9.71
N PRO A 184 19.21 3.61 -9.18
CA PRO A 184 20.66 3.74 -9.28
C PRO A 184 21.41 2.54 -8.66
N PRO A 185 22.65 2.23 -9.09
CA PRO A 185 23.40 1.04 -8.65
C PRO A 185 23.54 0.85 -7.13
N VAL A 186 23.46 1.93 -6.35
CA VAL A 186 23.48 1.88 -4.88
C VAL A 186 22.34 1.02 -4.30
N PHE A 187 21.23 0.84 -5.02
CA PHE A 187 20.08 0.03 -4.59
C PHE A 187 20.22 -1.46 -4.94
N HIS A 188 21.21 -1.86 -5.73
CA HIS A 188 21.35 -3.25 -6.21
C HIS A 188 22.15 -4.15 -5.25
N GLY A 189 22.68 -3.57 -4.16
CA GLY A 189 23.53 -4.29 -3.22
C GLY A 189 22.76 -5.34 -2.40
N ALA A 190 23.45 -6.43 -2.04
CA ALA A 190 22.87 -7.51 -1.23
C ALA A 190 22.30 -7.03 0.11
N ALA A 191 22.91 -5.99 0.72
CA ALA A 191 22.40 -5.38 1.93
C ALA A 191 21.00 -4.77 1.73
N VAL A 192 20.78 -4.04 0.63
CA VAL A 192 19.48 -3.46 0.27
C VAL A 192 18.46 -4.56 0.03
N HIS A 193 18.83 -5.61 -0.71
CA HIS A 193 17.93 -6.75 -0.93
C HIS A 193 17.54 -7.43 0.39
N ARG A 194 18.49 -7.64 1.31
CA ARG A 194 18.22 -8.24 2.63
C ARG A 194 17.31 -7.35 3.48
N SER A 195 17.47 -6.03 3.41
CA SER A 195 16.62 -5.06 4.11
C SER A 195 15.37 -4.65 3.31
N THR A 196 15.04 -5.34 2.23
CA THR A 196 13.83 -5.11 1.44
C THR A 196 12.85 -6.27 1.63
N ILE A 197 11.57 -5.93 1.75
CA ILE A 197 10.49 -6.91 1.65
C ILE A 197 10.05 -7.01 0.20
N PHE A 198 10.29 -8.16 -0.41
CA PHE A 198 9.76 -8.47 -1.74
C PHE A 198 8.44 -9.21 -1.59
N GLU A 199 7.43 -8.78 -2.35
CA GLU A 199 6.17 -9.49 -2.38
C GLU A 199 6.26 -10.65 -3.39
N PRO A 200 6.03 -11.91 -2.98
CA PRO A 200 5.93 -13.02 -3.92
C PRO A 200 4.69 -12.90 -4.79
N GLU A 201 4.67 -13.62 -5.91
CA GLU A 201 3.43 -13.80 -6.65
C GLU A 201 2.37 -14.47 -5.77
N ALA A 202 1.11 -14.04 -5.93
CA ALA A 202 0.01 -14.62 -5.18
C ALA A 202 -0.11 -16.12 -5.51
N ALA A 203 -0.08 -16.95 -4.48
CA ALA A 203 -0.19 -18.39 -4.65
C ALA A 203 -1.68 -18.79 -4.60
N PRO A 204 -2.28 -19.34 -5.66
CA PRO A 204 -3.68 -19.74 -5.61
C PRO A 204 -3.90 -20.88 -4.61
N LEU A 205 -5.03 -20.85 -3.90
CA LEU A 205 -5.47 -21.93 -3.02
C LEU A 205 -6.68 -22.64 -3.62
N GLY A 206 -6.62 -23.97 -3.68
CA GLY A 206 -7.79 -24.78 -3.98
C GLY A 206 -8.81 -24.74 -2.84
N ARG A 207 -10.07 -25.04 -3.14
CA ARG A 207 -11.19 -25.01 -2.19
C ARG A 207 -10.90 -25.80 -0.91
N ASP A 208 -10.39 -27.02 -1.03
CA ASP A 208 -10.10 -27.87 0.13
C ASP A 208 -8.97 -27.29 1.00
N ALA A 209 -8.01 -26.58 0.40
CA ALA A 209 -6.95 -25.92 1.15
C ALA A 209 -7.51 -24.71 1.91
N LEU A 210 -8.41 -23.93 1.31
CA LEU A 210 -9.10 -22.84 2.00
C LEU A 210 -9.85 -23.37 3.24
N GLU A 211 -10.59 -24.48 3.09
CA GLU A 211 -11.32 -25.08 4.22
C GLU A 211 -10.41 -25.50 5.38
N ARG A 212 -9.25 -26.09 5.07
CA ARG A 212 -8.29 -26.51 6.10
C ARG A 212 -7.62 -25.36 6.82
N LEU A 213 -7.62 -24.15 6.27
CA LEU A 213 -6.96 -22.99 6.88
C LEU A 213 -7.93 -22.14 7.72
N ARG A 214 -9.19 -22.57 7.86
CA ARG A 214 -10.20 -21.87 8.68
C ARG A 214 -9.98 -22.16 10.16
N CYS A 215 -9.87 -21.12 10.98
CA CYS A 215 -9.62 -21.26 12.41
C CYS A 215 -10.10 -20.04 13.22
N ARG A 216 -10.31 -20.22 14.53
CA ARG A 216 -10.53 -19.14 15.50
C ARG A 216 -9.39 -19.08 16.51
N PHE A 217 -9.05 -17.88 16.96
CA PHE A 217 -7.95 -17.60 17.88
C PHE A 217 -8.17 -16.25 18.59
N THR A 218 -7.31 -15.94 19.56
CA THR A 218 -7.33 -14.65 20.28
C THR A 218 -6.23 -13.75 19.71
N LEU A 219 -6.60 -12.66 19.05
CA LEU A 219 -5.68 -11.73 18.40
C LEU A 219 -5.23 -10.62 19.35
N PRO A 220 -3.91 -10.38 19.56
CA PRO A 220 -3.43 -9.25 20.35
C PRO A 220 -3.91 -7.92 19.78
N GLU A 221 -4.36 -7.00 20.64
CA GLU A 221 -5.02 -5.78 20.21
C GLU A 221 -4.13 -4.89 19.30
N SER A 222 -2.87 -4.71 19.67
CA SER A 222 -1.89 -3.92 18.90
C SER A 222 -1.58 -4.50 17.51
N PHE A 223 -1.84 -5.79 17.26
CA PHE A 223 -1.66 -6.36 15.91
C PHE A 223 -2.63 -5.77 14.87
N ARG A 224 -3.67 -5.07 15.34
CA ARG A 224 -4.61 -4.31 14.52
C ARG A 224 -4.26 -2.82 14.41
N SER A 225 -3.07 -2.38 14.79
CA SER A 225 -2.65 -0.98 14.59
C SER A 225 -1.44 -0.90 13.69
N TRP A 226 -1.50 -0.06 12.66
CA TRP A 226 -0.44 0.11 11.66
C TRP A 226 0.57 1.18 12.05
N GLU A 227 0.28 1.95 13.09
CA GLU A 227 1.18 2.97 13.63
C GLU A 227 1.98 2.48 14.82
N GLU A 228 1.56 1.38 15.44
CA GLU A 228 2.31 0.77 16.54
C GLU A 228 3.73 0.36 16.10
N PRO A 229 4.72 0.47 17.01
CA PRO A 229 6.06 -0.03 16.80
C PRO A 229 6.07 -1.51 16.40
N GLU A 230 7.02 -1.91 15.57
CA GLU A 230 7.16 -3.32 15.21
C GLU A 230 7.38 -4.18 16.46
N GLY A 231 6.58 -5.24 16.58
CA GLY A 231 6.66 -6.16 17.71
C GLY A 231 5.81 -5.79 18.93
N ALA A 232 5.03 -4.70 18.91
CA ALA A 232 4.12 -4.36 20.03
C ALA A 232 3.19 -5.52 20.45
N PHE A 233 2.77 -6.36 19.49
CA PHE A 233 1.95 -7.55 19.72
C PHE A 233 2.65 -8.70 20.48
N LEU A 234 3.95 -8.58 20.73
CA LEU A 234 4.73 -9.53 21.53
C LEU A 234 4.55 -9.30 23.04
N GLU A 235 4.17 -8.09 23.44
CA GLU A 235 3.93 -7.74 24.83
C GLU A 235 2.66 -8.41 25.36
N ASP A 236 2.59 -8.59 26.68
CA ASP A 236 1.38 -9.06 27.34
C ASP A 236 0.32 -7.97 27.30
N GLN A 237 -0.84 -8.30 26.73
CA GLN A 237 -1.88 -7.33 26.41
C GLN A 237 -3.22 -8.04 26.21
N PRO A 238 -4.34 -7.30 26.27
CA PRO A 238 -5.64 -7.83 25.91
C PRO A 238 -5.66 -8.37 24.47
N GLY A 239 -6.44 -9.44 24.28
CA GLY A 239 -6.71 -9.98 22.97
C GLY A 239 -8.19 -9.91 22.63
N VAL A 240 -8.49 -9.86 21.34
CA VAL A 240 -9.85 -9.84 20.80
C VAL A 240 -10.15 -11.16 20.07
N PRO A 241 -11.38 -11.69 20.15
CA PRO A 241 -11.79 -12.83 19.34
C PRO A 241 -11.56 -12.56 17.85
N ALA A 242 -10.84 -13.46 17.19
CA ALA A 242 -10.57 -13.39 15.77
C ALA A 242 -10.74 -14.76 15.08
N SER A 243 -10.97 -14.72 13.77
CA SER A 243 -10.96 -15.93 12.95
C SER A 243 -10.46 -15.67 11.54
N VAL A 244 -9.83 -16.69 10.96
CA VAL A 244 -9.64 -16.80 9.52
C VAL A 244 -10.82 -17.62 8.98
N ASP A 245 -11.67 -17.01 8.17
CA ASP A 245 -12.84 -17.68 7.58
C ASP A 245 -13.11 -17.19 6.16
N ARG A 246 -14.08 -17.80 5.46
CA ARG A 246 -14.42 -17.53 4.07
C ARG A 246 -14.81 -16.07 3.83
N HIS A 247 -14.18 -15.43 2.86
CA HIS A 247 -14.52 -14.08 2.43
C HIS A 247 -14.31 -13.92 0.93
N ALA A 248 -15.32 -13.42 0.20
CA ALA A 248 -15.25 -13.10 -1.23
C ALA A 248 -14.57 -14.17 -2.13
N GLY A 249 -14.87 -15.46 -1.90
CA GLY A 249 -14.29 -16.59 -2.65
C GLY A 249 -12.89 -17.03 -2.19
N GLY A 250 -12.29 -16.32 -1.23
CA GLY A 250 -11.04 -16.66 -0.54
C GLY A 250 -11.24 -16.71 0.98
N LEU A 251 -10.25 -16.21 1.72
CA LEU A 251 -10.29 -16.06 3.17
C LEU A 251 -10.22 -14.59 3.58
N GLY A 252 -10.75 -14.29 4.76
CA GLY A 252 -10.69 -12.99 5.41
C GLY A 252 -10.32 -13.16 6.89
N LEU A 253 -9.73 -12.13 7.47
CA LEU A 253 -9.60 -11.98 8.91
C LEU A 253 -10.88 -11.34 9.43
N TYR A 254 -11.48 -12.00 10.42
CA TYR A 254 -12.63 -11.51 11.17
C TYR A 254 -12.18 -11.13 12.57
N VAL A 255 -12.73 -10.05 13.11
CA VAL A 255 -12.53 -9.61 14.49
C VAL A 255 -13.90 -9.34 15.10
N ASN A 256 -14.16 -9.90 16.28
CA ASN A 256 -15.47 -9.83 16.94
C ASN A 256 -16.64 -10.29 16.05
N GLY A 257 -16.40 -11.23 15.13
CA GLY A 257 -17.40 -11.77 14.22
C GLY A 257 -17.61 -10.99 12.92
N GLU A 258 -16.98 -9.83 12.77
CA GLU A 258 -17.10 -8.99 11.57
C GLU A 258 -15.85 -9.11 10.68
N PRO A 259 -15.99 -9.19 9.35
CA PRO A 259 -14.85 -9.21 8.44
C PRO A 259 -14.16 -7.85 8.50
N VAL A 260 -12.85 -7.85 8.77
CA VAL A 260 -12.05 -6.62 8.81
C VAL A 260 -11.07 -6.52 7.65
N TYR A 261 -10.45 -7.63 7.24
CA TYR A 261 -9.48 -7.64 6.13
C TYR A 261 -9.66 -8.85 5.23
N GLY A 262 -9.56 -8.64 3.92
CA GLY A 262 -9.34 -9.72 2.97
C GLY A 262 -7.94 -10.29 3.12
N LEU A 263 -7.75 -11.59 2.89
CA LEU A 263 -6.46 -12.25 2.98
C LEU A 263 -5.95 -12.68 1.61
N VAL A 264 -4.71 -12.28 1.29
CA VAL A 264 -4.04 -12.66 0.03
C VAL A 264 -2.95 -13.67 0.33
N HIS A 265 -3.09 -14.87 -0.21
CA HIS A 265 -2.18 -15.99 0.06
C HIS A 265 -0.82 -15.82 -0.64
N ARG A 266 0.23 -16.07 0.13
CA ARG A 266 1.64 -15.91 -0.26
C ARG A 266 2.41 -17.24 -0.31
N GLY A 267 1.73 -18.36 -0.05
CA GLY A 267 2.33 -19.69 0.08
C GLY A 267 2.35 -20.17 1.52
N ALA A 268 2.45 -21.50 1.70
CA ALA A 268 2.59 -22.15 3.01
C ALA A 268 1.55 -21.71 4.08
N GLY A 269 0.32 -21.39 3.66
CA GLY A 269 -0.75 -20.94 4.55
C GLY A 269 -0.50 -19.55 5.15
N GLU A 270 0.45 -18.79 4.61
CA GLU A 270 0.72 -17.40 4.99
C GLU A 270 -0.05 -16.42 4.10
N PHE A 271 -0.60 -15.39 4.74
CA PHE A 271 -1.41 -14.38 4.11
C PHE A 271 -0.95 -12.99 4.51
N ARG A 272 -0.86 -12.07 3.54
CA ARG A 272 -0.91 -10.63 3.84
C ARG A 272 -2.36 -10.15 3.84
N PHE A 273 -2.55 -8.94 4.32
CA PHE A 273 -3.83 -8.25 4.18
C PHE A 273 -3.99 -7.68 2.76
N ALA A 274 -5.20 -7.79 2.22
CA ALA A 274 -5.57 -7.10 0.99
C ALA A 274 -5.43 -5.59 1.18
N GLY A 275 -4.97 -4.86 0.16
CA GLY A 275 -4.70 -3.43 0.28
C GLY A 275 -3.42 -3.07 1.05
N TRP A 276 -2.64 -4.08 1.46
CA TRP A 276 -1.43 -3.88 2.25
C TRP A 276 -0.25 -4.71 1.76
N THR A 277 0.94 -4.51 2.34
CA THR A 277 2.16 -5.19 1.95
C THR A 277 2.37 -6.48 2.75
N GLY A 278 3.42 -7.23 2.40
CA GLY A 278 3.85 -8.42 3.14
C GLY A 278 4.65 -8.12 4.41
N GLU A 279 4.65 -6.87 4.88
CA GLU A 279 5.32 -6.50 6.13
C GLU A 279 4.55 -7.00 7.35
N ARG A 280 3.23 -7.24 7.22
CA ARG A 280 2.39 -7.84 8.24
C ARG A 280 1.59 -9.01 7.68
N THR A 281 1.73 -10.16 8.31
CA THR A 281 1.11 -11.40 7.83
C THR A 281 0.51 -12.24 8.95
N VAL A 282 -0.48 -13.04 8.58
CA VAL A 282 -1.09 -14.10 9.39
C VAL A 282 -0.83 -15.41 8.67
N GLN A 283 -0.25 -16.39 9.35
CA GLN A 283 -0.04 -17.72 8.81
C GLN A 283 -0.81 -18.75 9.62
N VAL A 284 -1.62 -19.57 8.95
CA VAL A 284 -2.28 -20.73 9.55
C VAL A 284 -1.46 -21.97 9.22
N ARG A 285 -1.02 -22.68 10.26
CA ARG A 285 -0.28 -23.93 10.13
C ARG A 285 -0.89 -25.02 10.99
N HIS A 286 -0.68 -26.26 10.57
CA HIS A 286 -1.02 -27.45 11.35
C HIS A 286 0.28 -28.15 11.71
N ASP A 287 0.45 -28.52 12.98
CA ASP A 287 1.59 -29.32 13.40
C ASP A 287 1.40 -30.81 13.04
N GLU A 288 2.42 -31.63 13.30
CA GLU A 288 2.38 -33.07 13.04
C GLU A 288 1.31 -33.81 13.85
N ALA A 289 0.91 -33.24 15.00
CA ALA A 289 -0.15 -33.76 15.86
C ALA A 289 -1.56 -33.32 15.41
N GLY A 290 -1.66 -32.49 14.36
CA GLY A 290 -2.92 -31.96 13.83
C GLY A 290 -3.46 -30.75 14.61
N SER A 291 -2.68 -30.17 15.52
CA SER A 291 -3.05 -28.93 16.21
C SER A 291 -2.93 -27.74 15.27
N THR A 292 -3.91 -26.83 15.31
CA THR A 292 -3.89 -25.63 14.49
C THR A 292 -3.23 -24.49 15.25
N GLN A 293 -2.32 -23.79 14.59
CA GLN A 293 -1.65 -22.63 15.13
C GLN A 293 -1.73 -21.47 14.15
N VAL A 294 -1.80 -20.26 14.71
CA VAL A 294 -1.68 -19.02 13.97
C VAL A 294 -0.36 -18.35 14.31
N VAL A 295 0.44 -18.05 13.29
CA VAL A 295 1.66 -17.26 13.43
C VAL A 295 1.38 -15.85 12.94
N LEU A 296 1.45 -14.89 13.85
CA LEU A 296 1.43 -13.46 13.54
C LEU A 296 2.84 -13.00 13.25
N ARG A 297 3.02 -12.17 12.23
CA ARG A 297 4.34 -11.63 11.87
C ARG A 297 4.26 -10.15 11.51
N THR A 298 5.22 -9.37 11.99
CA THR A 298 5.59 -8.07 11.41
C THR A 298 7.06 -8.09 10.99
N ARG A 299 7.40 -7.36 9.94
CA ARG A 299 8.77 -7.24 9.43
C ARG A 299 9.08 -5.79 9.08
N ALA A 300 10.28 -5.35 9.43
CA ALA A 300 10.88 -4.11 8.98
C ALA A 300 12.31 -4.40 8.53
N GLY A 301 12.51 -4.41 7.22
CA GLY A 301 13.77 -4.76 6.59
C GLY A 301 14.23 -6.17 6.94
N ASP A 302 15.36 -6.30 7.64
CA ASP A 302 15.90 -7.60 8.06
C ASP A 302 15.39 -8.06 9.44
N ARG A 303 14.62 -7.23 10.14
CA ARG A 303 14.06 -7.53 11.46
C ARG A 303 12.66 -8.13 11.29
N THR A 304 12.47 -9.33 11.85
CA THR A 304 11.18 -10.03 11.86
C THR A 304 10.76 -10.29 13.30
N PHE A 305 9.51 -9.99 13.61
CA PHE A 305 8.86 -10.24 14.89
C PHE A 305 7.75 -11.24 14.66
N SER A 306 7.65 -12.26 15.50
CA SER A 306 6.59 -13.26 15.34
C SER A 306 6.10 -13.82 16.66
N ARG A 307 4.79 -14.08 16.74
CA ARG A 307 4.12 -14.73 17.87
C ARG A 307 3.31 -15.90 17.35
N THR A 308 3.48 -17.07 17.94
CA THR A 308 2.61 -18.21 17.68
C THR A 308 1.48 -18.20 18.69
N LEU A 309 0.26 -18.42 18.21
CA LEU A 309 -0.96 -18.48 18.98
C LEU A 309 -1.61 -19.83 18.78
N ASP A 310 -2.16 -20.39 19.85
CA ASP A 310 -3.05 -21.53 19.75
C ASP A 310 -4.33 -21.12 19.01
N ALA A 311 -4.78 -21.99 18.12
CA ALA A 311 -5.98 -21.76 17.35
C ALA A 311 -6.84 -23.03 17.30
N GLN A 312 -8.14 -22.84 17.16
CA GLN A 312 -9.07 -23.94 16.99
C GLN A 312 -9.55 -23.97 15.54
N ALA A 313 -9.31 -25.09 14.84
CA ALA A 313 -9.84 -25.31 13.51
C ALA A 313 -11.36 -25.14 13.47
N LEU A 314 -11.86 -24.51 12.41
CA LEU A 314 -13.30 -24.45 12.15
C LEU A 314 -13.70 -25.72 11.39
N SER A 315 -14.76 -26.39 11.86
CA SER A 315 -15.28 -27.57 11.16
C SER A 315 -15.65 -27.21 9.72
N PRO A 316 -15.41 -28.12 8.75
CA PRO A 316 -16.03 -28.00 7.45
C PRO A 316 -17.54 -27.91 7.68
N VAL A 317 -18.19 -26.87 7.14
CA VAL A 317 -19.66 -26.83 7.16
C VAL A 317 -20.10 -28.06 6.39
N GLY A 318 -20.74 -29.00 7.09
CA GLY A 318 -21.09 -30.31 6.54
C GLY A 318 -21.77 -30.15 5.19
N GLY A 319 -21.23 -30.82 4.17
CA GLY A 319 -22.03 -31.11 2.99
C GLY A 319 -23.26 -31.86 3.48
N ALA A 320 -24.43 -31.25 3.33
CA ALA A 320 -25.66 -32.04 3.34
C ALA A 320 -25.46 -33.17 2.33
N ARG A 321 -25.52 -34.39 2.83
CA ARG A 321 -25.61 -35.61 2.02
C ARG A 321 -26.84 -35.56 1.13
#